data_AF-A0A7X9WQ07-F1
#
_entry.id   AF-A0A7X9WQ07-F1
#
_cell.length_a   1.000
_cell.length_b   1.000
_cell.length_c   1.000
_cell.angle_alpha   90.00
_cell.angle_beta   90.00
_cell.angle_gamma   90.00
#
_symmetry.space_group_name_H-M   'P 1'
#
loop_
_entity.id
_entity.type
_entity.pdbx_description
1 polymer ?
#
loop_
_entity_poly.entity_id
_entity_poly.type
_entity_poly.pdbx_seq_one_letter_code
_entity_poly.pdbx_strand_id
1 'polypeptide(L)'
;MSDATPGPVEEFPDVEEAPDGQPLVAVFFAVAAIIAGTIFMPVPPLEGAFARIVAVGVGTVAAAILWGVAWFATIRHSSLGWKLGSFALIWLAGVVTLDRCIDRSYRAMKNEMGAVSDIKLDPEGRPALPEKTGNLGPITSMLSGFFKATNDDMIKTESQIGELNLEILNDAYRTQADPSVVEDCERADKGKPLVRDFAKRQTKRAADLKAQAEAMWLPEADKEALLKTVAQHSGANRLTEQAEIQAKMFDEWRIRCTILQRGKWKAWGPIFQFTSPSDLAEMRVAAERHTALRIEYNALFGKALREVNALNMGLRMP
;
A
#
# COMPACT_ATOMS: atom_id res chain seq x y z
N MET A 1 -25.63 -36.16 98.34
CA MET A 1 -25.11 -36.86 97.15
C MET A 1 -25.98 -36.45 95.99
N SER A 2 -25.41 -35.65 95.09
CA SER A 2 -26.08 -34.96 94.00
C SER A 2 -25.77 -35.74 92.73
N ASP A 3 -26.73 -36.52 92.21
CA ASP A 3 -26.61 -37.15 90.90
C ASP A 3 -27.19 -36.20 89.85
N ALA A 4 -26.27 -35.55 89.14
CA ALA A 4 -26.56 -34.68 88.01
C ALA A 4 -26.87 -35.53 86.78
N THR A 5 -28.03 -35.28 86.19
CA THR A 5 -28.46 -35.82 84.90
C THR A 5 -27.62 -35.16 83.79
N PRO A 6 -27.02 -35.91 82.84
CA PRO A 6 -26.34 -35.31 81.71
C PRO A 6 -27.38 -34.71 80.76
N GLY A 7 -27.26 -33.40 80.50
CA GLY A 7 -28.05 -32.70 79.50
C GLY A 7 -27.75 -33.18 78.07
N PRO A 8 -28.63 -32.91 77.11
CA PRO A 8 -28.44 -33.31 75.72
C PRO A 8 -27.19 -32.64 75.13
N VAL A 9 -26.40 -33.42 74.40
CA VAL A 9 -25.25 -32.95 73.62
C VAL A 9 -25.78 -31.98 72.57
N GLU A 10 -25.35 -30.72 72.64
CA GLU A 10 -25.57 -29.75 71.57
C GLU A 10 -24.86 -30.27 70.30
N GLU A 11 -25.66 -30.70 69.33
CA GLU A 11 -25.22 -30.91 67.95
C GLU A 11 -24.73 -29.55 67.43
N PHE A 12 -23.41 -29.42 67.26
CA PHE A 12 -22.85 -28.29 66.54
C PHE A 12 -23.45 -28.33 65.11
N PRO A 13 -24.05 -27.23 64.63
CA PRO A 13 -24.53 -27.20 63.25
C PRO A 13 -23.35 -27.48 62.32
N ASP A 14 -23.56 -28.39 61.38
CA ASP A 14 -22.64 -28.65 60.27
C ASP A 14 -22.13 -27.31 59.75
N VAL A 15 -20.82 -27.09 59.90
CA VAL A 15 -20.15 -26.03 59.16
C VAL A 15 -20.26 -26.45 57.71
N GLU A 16 -21.28 -25.95 57.00
CA GLU A 16 -21.34 -26.02 55.54
C GLU A 16 -19.97 -25.53 55.04
N GLU A 17 -19.17 -26.45 54.53
CA GLU A 17 -17.88 -26.14 53.91
C GLU A 17 -18.16 -25.10 52.82
N ALA A 18 -17.80 -23.84 53.11
CA ALA A 18 -17.93 -22.77 52.14
C ALA A 18 -17.27 -23.25 50.84
N PRO A 19 -17.95 -23.16 49.68
CA PRO A 19 -17.49 -23.80 48.45
C PRO A 19 -16.04 -23.44 48.18
N ASP A 20 -15.18 -24.45 48.23
CA ASP A 20 -13.74 -24.29 48.08
C ASP A 20 -13.48 -23.60 46.74
N GLY A 21 -12.82 -22.44 46.81
CA GLY A 21 -12.50 -21.68 45.61
C GLY A 21 -11.70 -22.56 44.64
N GLN A 22 -11.95 -22.42 43.34
CA GLN A 22 -11.22 -23.12 42.28
C GLN A 22 -10.22 -22.19 41.56
N PRO A 23 -9.15 -21.72 42.25
CA PRO A 23 -8.25 -20.71 41.71
C PRO A 23 -7.48 -21.20 40.48
N LEU A 24 -7.14 -22.48 40.43
CA LEU A 24 -6.42 -23.08 39.30
C LEU A 24 -7.23 -23.02 38.00
N VAL A 25 -8.50 -23.40 38.05
CA VAL A 25 -9.40 -23.36 36.89
C VAL A 25 -9.55 -21.93 36.36
N ALA A 26 -9.71 -20.96 37.27
CA ALA A 26 -9.81 -19.55 36.92
C ALA A 26 -8.54 -19.01 36.24
N VAL A 27 -7.36 -19.39 36.74
CA VAL A 27 -6.07 -19.03 36.14
C VAL A 27 -5.95 -19.62 34.74
N PHE A 28 -6.29 -20.90 34.54
CA PHE A 28 -6.22 -21.52 33.21
C PHE A 28 -7.14 -20.84 32.20
N PHE A 29 -8.39 -20.53 32.56
CA PHE A 29 -9.30 -19.80 31.68
C PHE A 29 -8.81 -18.38 31.37
N ALA A 30 -8.32 -17.65 32.37
CA ALA A 30 -7.77 -16.31 32.17
C ALA A 30 -6.54 -16.33 31.25
N VAL A 31 -5.62 -17.28 31.45
CA VAL A 31 -4.44 -17.45 30.58
C VAL A 31 -4.85 -17.85 29.17
N ALA A 32 -5.81 -18.77 29.00
CA ALA A 32 -6.32 -19.15 27.69
C ALA A 32 -6.98 -17.97 26.96
N ALA A 33 -7.75 -17.14 27.68
CA ALA A 33 -8.37 -15.93 27.14
C ALA A 33 -7.33 -14.90 26.69
N ILE A 34 -6.26 -14.71 27.47
CA ILE A 34 -5.12 -13.86 27.09
C ILE A 34 -4.48 -14.37 25.80
N ILE A 35 -4.15 -15.66 25.74
CA ILE A 35 -3.51 -16.26 24.56
C ILE A 35 -4.41 -16.09 23.33
N ALA A 36 -5.68 -16.44 23.43
CA ALA A 36 -6.65 -16.27 22.34
C ALA A 36 -6.74 -14.80 21.90
N GLY A 37 -6.89 -13.87 22.86
CA GLY A 37 -6.93 -12.44 22.59
C GLY A 37 -5.70 -11.95 21.83
N THR A 38 -4.49 -12.37 22.25
CA THR A 38 -3.24 -11.97 21.58
C THR A 38 -3.08 -12.55 20.17
N ILE A 39 -3.74 -13.66 19.84
CA ILE A 39 -3.71 -14.25 18.49
C ILE A 39 -4.56 -13.43 17.51
N PHE A 40 -5.71 -12.93 17.97
CA PHE A 40 -6.67 -12.22 17.10
C PHE A 40 -6.54 -10.69 17.15
N MET A 41 -5.82 -10.14 18.12
CA MET A 41 -5.65 -8.70 18.25
C MET A 41 -4.61 -8.18 17.23
N PRO A 42 -4.94 -7.16 16.43
CA PRO A 42 -3.95 -6.48 15.61
C PRO A 42 -3.01 -5.68 16.53
N VAL A 43 -1.82 -6.21 16.78
CA VAL A 43 -0.82 -5.58 17.65
C VAL A 43 0.19 -4.82 16.80
N PRO A 44 0.45 -3.54 17.09
CA PRO A 44 1.43 -2.76 16.34
C PRO A 44 2.84 -3.34 16.45
N PRO A 45 3.64 -3.25 15.37
CA PRO A 45 5.07 -3.55 15.39
C PRO A 45 5.80 -2.44 16.14
N LEU A 46 5.93 -2.57 17.47
CA LEU A 46 6.71 -1.65 18.30
C LEU A 46 8.13 -2.19 18.51
N GLU A 47 9.11 -1.29 18.67
CA GLU A 47 10.51 -1.66 18.85
C GLU A 47 11.04 -1.35 20.27
N GLY A 48 12.01 -2.16 20.70
CA GLY A 48 12.92 -1.81 21.78
C GLY A 48 12.27 -1.67 23.16
N ALA A 49 12.73 -0.71 23.95
CA ALA A 49 12.25 -0.50 25.31
C ALA A 49 10.77 -0.09 25.36
N PHE A 50 10.27 0.63 24.35
CA PHE A 50 8.88 1.06 24.28
C PHE A 50 7.93 -0.12 24.10
N ALA A 51 8.28 -1.10 23.25
CA ALA A 51 7.52 -2.34 23.10
C ALA A 51 7.30 -3.06 24.44
N ARG A 52 8.37 -3.17 25.25
CA ARG A 52 8.32 -3.83 26.56
C ARG A 52 7.49 -3.05 27.56
N ILE A 53 7.58 -1.72 27.56
CA ILE A 53 6.74 -0.86 28.42
C ILE A 53 5.26 -1.03 28.07
N VAL A 54 4.91 -1.06 26.78
CA VAL A 54 3.54 -1.30 26.32
C VAL A 54 3.08 -2.72 26.68
N ALA A 55 3.92 -3.73 26.49
CA ALA A 55 3.62 -5.11 26.87
C ALA A 55 3.31 -5.23 28.36
N VAL A 56 4.12 -4.58 29.21
CA VAL A 56 3.89 -4.53 30.66
C VAL A 56 2.61 -3.76 30.97
N GLY A 57 2.41 -2.57 30.40
CA GLY A 57 1.22 -1.75 30.69
C GLY A 57 -0.08 -2.44 30.31
N VAL A 58 -0.22 -2.84 29.04
CA VAL A 58 -1.44 -3.49 28.52
C VAL A 58 -1.62 -4.88 29.14
N GLY A 59 -0.52 -5.65 29.30
CA GLY A 59 -0.55 -6.94 29.98
C GLY A 59 -1.03 -6.81 31.43
N THR A 60 -0.61 -5.76 32.14
CA THR A 60 -1.07 -5.46 33.52
C THR A 60 -2.56 -5.17 33.57
N VAL A 61 -3.06 -4.32 32.67
CA VAL A 61 -4.49 -3.97 32.62
C VAL A 61 -5.33 -5.20 32.28
N ALA A 62 -4.94 -5.98 31.27
CA ALA A 62 -5.63 -7.21 30.90
C ALA A 62 -5.65 -8.23 32.04
N ALA A 63 -4.51 -8.40 32.72
CA ALA A 63 -4.41 -9.29 33.87
C ALA A 63 -5.27 -8.81 35.05
N ALA A 64 -5.31 -7.51 35.33
CA ALA A 64 -6.15 -6.95 36.39
C ALA A 64 -7.65 -7.15 36.10
N ILE A 65 -8.08 -6.96 34.85
CA ILE A 65 -9.47 -7.19 34.45
C ILE A 65 -9.84 -8.67 34.61
N LEU A 66 -9.04 -9.57 34.04
CA LEU A 66 -9.31 -11.01 34.08
C LEU A 66 -9.22 -11.57 35.49
N TRP A 67 -8.26 -11.08 36.29
CA TRP A 67 -8.16 -11.43 37.69
C TRP A 67 -9.34 -10.88 38.49
N GLY A 68 -9.85 -9.68 38.22
CA GLY A 68 -11.06 -9.15 38.85
C GLY A 68 -12.30 -10.01 38.57
N VAL A 69 -12.45 -10.48 37.32
CA VAL A 69 -13.52 -11.42 36.95
C VAL A 69 -13.34 -12.76 37.66
N ALA A 70 -12.13 -13.32 37.67
CA ALA A 70 -11.82 -14.57 38.36
C ALA A 70 -11.97 -14.47 39.89
N TRP A 71 -11.64 -13.31 40.46
CA TRP A 71 -11.85 -12.97 41.86
C TRP A 71 -13.31 -13.09 42.25
N PHE A 72 -14.18 -12.43 41.50
CA PHE A 72 -15.61 -12.44 41.77
C PHE A 72 -16.22 -13.83 41.58
N ALA A 73 -15.77 -14.56 40.56
CA ALA A 73 -16.33 -15.87 40.21
C ALA A 73 -15.91 -17.00 41.15
N THR A 74 -14.63 -17.11 41.51
CA THR A 74 -14.11 -18.32 42.18
C THR A 74 -13.04 -18.07 43.24
N ILE A 75 -12.25 -17.00 43.16
CA ILE A 75 -11.06 -16.79 44.02
C ILE A 75 -11.39 -16.05 45.33
N ARG A 76 -12.59 -15.44 45.49
CA ARG A 76 -12.95 -14.63 46.66
C ARG A 76 -12.71 -15.30 48.02
N HIS A 77 -12.94 -16.61 48.11
CA HIS A 77 -12.85 -17.39 49.35
C HIS A 77 -11.49 -18.08 49.56
N SER A 78 -10.55 -17.96 48.62
CA SER A 78 -9.24 -18.60 48.74
C SER A 78 -8.30 -17.85 49.71
N SER A 79 -7.22 -18.52 50.11
CA SER A 79 -6.16 -17.91 50.93
C SER A 79 -5.47 -16.74 50.23
N LEU A 80 -4.86 -15.84 51.01
CA LEU A 80 -4.13 -14.68 50.49
C LEU A 80 -3.00 -15.08 49.53
N GLY A 81 -2.34 -16.21 49.79
CA GLY A 81 -1.31 -16.76 48.90
C GLY A 81 -1.85 -17.10 47.52
N TRP A 82 -3.01 -17.74 47.42
CA TRP A 82 -3.66 -18.06 46.14
C TRP A 82 -4.13 -16.82 45.38
N LYS A 83 -4.57 -15.80 46.11
CA LYS A 83 -5.01 -14.52 45.55
C LYS A 83 -3.86 -13.78 44.85
N LEU A 84 -2.72 -13.67 45.53
CA LEU A 84 -1.51 -13.05 44.98
C LEU A 84 -0.86 -13.92 43.89
N GLY A 85 -0.80 -15.24 44.12
CA GLY A 85 -0.20 -16.18 43.17
C GLY A 85 -0.97 -16.27 41.84
N SER A 86 -2.30 -16.30 41.89
CA SER A 86 -3.14 -16.29 40.68
C SER A 86 -2.99 -15.00 39.87
N PHE A 87 -2.95 -13.85 40.54
CA PHE A 87 -2.69 -12.57 39.86
C PHE A 87 -1.32 -12.58 39.20
N ALA A 88 -0.27 -12.98 39.92
CA ALA A 88 1.10 -13.02 39.40
C ALA A 88 1.22 -13.93 38.17
N LEU A 89 0.54 -15.09 38.16
CA LEU A 89 0.53 -16.02 37.02
C LEU A 89 -0.19 -15.44 35.81
N ILE A 90 -1.39 -14.87 36.00
CA ILE A 90 -2.15 -14.22 34.91
C ILE A 90 -1.38 -13.02 34.36
N TRP A 91 -0.76 -12.23 35.24
CA TRP A 91 0.06 -11.08 34.88
C TRP A 91 1.29 -11.50 34.06
N LEU A 92 2.06 -12.47 34.55
CA LEU A 92 3.24 -12.98 33.85
C LEU A 92 2.85 -13.53 32.47
N ALA A 93 1.76 -14.29 32.39
CA ALA A 93 1.24 -14.81 31.13
C ALA A 93 0.84 -13.68 30.18
N GLY A 94 0.15 -12.64 30.66
CA GLY A 94 -0.23 -11.45 29.91
C GLY A 94 0.96 -10.71 29.32
N VAL A 95 1.96 -10.41 30.15
CA VAL A 95 3.16 -9.70 29.71
C VAL A 95 3.96 -10.52 28.69
N VAL A 96 4.21 -11.80 28.96
CA VAL A 96 5.02 -12.66 28.08
C VAL A 96 4.33 -12.92 26.73
N THR A 97 3.02 -13.17 26.73
CA THR A 97 2.28 -13.40 25.49
C THR A 97 2.19 -12.15 24.63
N LEU A 98 1.98 -10.99 25.24
CA LEU A 98 1.92 -9.72 24.51
C LEU A 98 3.29 -9.31 23.97
N ASP A 99 4.37 -9.46 24.75
CA ASP A 99 5.75 -9.22 24.30
C ASP A 99 6.09 -10.10 23.07
N ARG A 100 5.77 -11.40 23.14
CA ARG A 100 5.93 -12.33 22.01
C ARG A 100 5.11 -11.94 20.79
N CYS A 101 3.91 -11.41 20.99
CA CYS A 101 3.05 -10.97 19.90
C CYS A 101 3.62 -9.72 19.22
N ILE A 102 4.06 -8.72 20.00
CA ILE A 102 4.72 -7.51 19.49
C ILE A 102 5.99 -7.88 18.71
N ASP A 103 6.85 -8.75 19.25
CA ASP A 103 8.09 -9.19 18.56
C ASP A 103 7.77 -9.92 17.25
N ARG A 104 6.73 -10.76 17.22
CA ARG A 104 6.27 -11.42 15.99
C ARG A 104 5.79 -10.41 14.95
N SER A 105 4.96 -9.45 15.33
CA SER A 105 4.47 -8.38 14.43
C SER A 105 5.64 -7.57 13.87
N TYR A 106 6.61 -7.21 14.72
CA TYR A 106 7.79 -6.45 14.30
C TYR A 106 8.66 -7.23 13.30
N ARG A 107 8.92 -8.53 13.56
CA ARG A 107 9.67 -9.39 12.61
C ARG A 107 8.93 -9.58 11.29
N ALA A 108 7.61 -9.75 11.32
CA ALA A 108 6.79 -9.85 10.12
C ALA A 108 6.90 -8.58 9.28
N MET A 109 6.76 -7.41 9.91
CA MET A 109 6.94 -6.11 9.26
C MET A 109 8.34 -5.94 8.65
N LYS A 110 9.42 -6.27 9.37
CA LYS A 110 10.78 -6.16 8.82
C LYS A 110 11.00 -7.08 7.62
N ASN A 111 10.46 -8.31 7.66
CA ASN A 111 10.50 -9.22 6.52
C ASN A 111 9.73 -8.65 5.31
N GLU A 112 8.56 -8.02 5.54
CA GLU A 112 7.79 -7.35 4.49
C GLU A 112 8.53 -6.16 3.87
N MET A 113 9.14 -5.31 4.71
CA MET A 113 9.93 -4.17 4.23
C MET A 113 11.15 -4.63 3.42
N GLY A 114 11.80 -5.72 3.83
CA GLY A 114 12.86 -6.37 3.06
C GLY A 114 12.36 -6.84 1.70
N ALA A 115 11.22 -7.55 1.65
CA ALA A 115 10.64 -8.03 0.39
C ALA A 115 10.20 -6.90 -0.56
N VAL A 116 9.80 -5.74 -0.01
CA VAL A 116 9.49 -4.53 -0.81
C VAL A 116 10.75 -3.94 -1.43
N SER A 117 11.89 -3.99 -0.75
CA SER A 117 13.16 -3.51 -1.31
C SER A 117 13.66 -4.34 -2.50
N ASP A 118 13.14 -5.56 -2.67
CA ASP A 118 13.43 -6.45 -3.79
C ASP A 118 12.51 -6.22 -5.02
N ILE A 119 11.54 -5.30 -4.96
CA ILE A 119 10.72 -4.94 -6.13
C ILE A 119 11.64 -4.28 -7.16
N LYS A 120 11.92 -5.00 -8.26
CA LYS A 120 12.73 -4.51 -9.37
C LYS A 120 11.84 -3.92 -10.43
N LEU A 121 12.38 -2.96 -11.19
CA LEU A 121 11.81 -2.61 -12.47
C LEU A 121 12.27 -3.66 -13.51
N ASP A 122 11.35 -4.15 -14.32
CA ASP A 122 11.65 -4.95 -15.49
C ASP A 122 12.36 -4.09 -16.57
N PRO A 123 12.88 -4.70 -17.66
CA PRO A 123 13.56 -3.96 -18.72
C PRO A 123 12.70 -2.90 -19.41
N GLU A 124 11.38 -3.02 -19.34
CA GLU A 124 10.40 -2.06 -19.87
C GLU A 124 10.05 -0.95 -18.86
N GLY A 125 10.68 -0.95 -17.67
CA GLY A 125 10.46 0.04 -16.62
C GLY A 125 9.18 -0.22 -15.80
N ARG A 126 8.57 -1.40 -15.90
CA ARG A 126 7.39 -1.79 -15.13
C ARG A 126 7.81 -2.46 -13.81
N PRO A 127 7.05 -2.30 -12.72
CA PRO A 127 7.33 -2.95 -11.46
C PRO A 127 7.15 -4.48 -11.58
N ALA A 128 8.23 -5.24 -11.46
CA ALA A 128 8.20 -6.69 -11.34
C ALA A 128 8.07 -7.08 -9.85
N LEU A 129 6.92 -7.65 -9.51
CA LEU A 129 6.68 -8.19 -8.17
C LEU A 129 7.41 -9.54 -8.03
N PRO A 130 8.03 -9.84 -6.87
CA PRO A 130 8.65 -11.14 -6.65
C PRO A 130 7.63 -12.29 -6.72
N GLU A 131 7.99 -13.38 -7.42
CA GLU A 131 7.10 -14.54 -7.70
C GLU A 131 6.66 -15.31 -6.43
N LYS A 132 7.35 -15.14 -5.30
CA LYS A 132 7.08 -15.86 -4.05
C LYS A 132 6.33 -14.98 -3.06
N THR A 133 5.06 -14.75 -3.30
CA THR A 133 4.21 -13.88 -2.46
C THR A 133 3.04 -14.65 -1.84
N GLY A 134 3.35 -15.84 -1.31
CA GLY A 134 2.38 -16.72 -0.66
C GLY A 134 1.76 -16.19 0.64
N ASN A 135 2.17 -15.01 1.11
CA ASN A 135 1.49 -14.21 2.13
C ASN A 135 1.99 -12.76 1.98
N LEU A 136 1.36 -11.99 1.10
CA LEU A 136 1.59 -10.55 1.00
C LEU A 136 1.03 -9.92 2.27
N GLY A 137 1.91 -9.55 3.20
CA GLY A 137 1.48 -8.74 4.32
C GLY A 137 1.04 -7.34 3.88
N PRO A 138 0.51 -6.52 4.81
CA PRO A 138 -0.22 -5.30 4.46
C PRO A 138 0.58 -4.32 3.60
N ILE A 139 1.89 -4.17 3.84
CA ILE A 139 2.73 -3.22 3.09
C ILE A 139 2.91 -3.71 1.65
N THR A 140 3.29 -4.99 1.48
CA THR A 140 3.51 -5.57 0.15
C THR A 140 2.20 -5.66 -0.63
N SER A 141 1.07 -5.94 0.02
CA SER A 141 -0.26 -5.94 -0.60
C SER A 141 -0.64 -4.55 -1.11
N MET A 142 -0.44 -3.51 -0.29
CA MET A 142 -0.70 -2.12 -0.66
C MET A 142 0.13 -1.69 -1.89
N LEU A 143 1.45 -1.93 -1.87
CA LEU A 143 2.33 -1.52 -2.97
C LEU A 143 2.10 -2.33 -4.24
N SER A 144 1.91 -3.65 -4.14
CA SER A 144 1.60 -4.49 -5.30
C SER A 144 0.26 -4.14 -5.93
N GLY A 145 -0.76 -3.84 -5.12
CA GLY A 145 -2.06 -3.34 -5.59
C GLY A 145 -1.92 -2.01 -6.34
N PHE A 146 -1.13 -1.08 -5.81
CA PHE A 146 -0.82 0.19 -6.49
C PHE A 146 -0.17 -0.05 -7.85
N PHE A 147 0.92 -0.82 -7.91
CA PHE A 147 1.67 -1.05 -9.14
C PHE A 147 0.86 -1.78 -10.20
N LYS A 148 0.10 -2.81 -9.81
CA LYS A 148 -0.81 -3.53 -10.71
C LYS A 148 -1.85 -2.57 -11.29
N ALA A 149 -2.54 -1.79 -10.46
CA ALA A 149 -3.56 -0.86 -10.92
C ALA A 149 -2.98 0.25 -11.82
N THR A 150 -1.77 0.71 -11.55
CA THR A 150 -1.06 1.68 -12.39
C THR A 150 -0.72 1.11 -13.75
N ASN A 151 -0.19 -0.12 -13.80
CA ASN A 151 0.15 -0.81 -15.04
C ASN A 151 -1.09 -1.13 -15.89
N ASP A 152 -2.16 -1.63 -15.27
CA ASP A 152 -3.42 -1.92 -15.98
C ASP A 152 -4.03 -0.65 -16.59
N ASP A 153 -3.98 0.47 -15.88
CA ASP A 153 -4.47 1.78 -16.35
C ASP A 153 -3.57 2.36 -17.46
N MET A 154 -2.26 2.14 -17.40
CA MET A 154 -1.31 2.50 -18.46
C MET A 154 -1.61 1.73 -19.74
N ILE A 155 -1.65 0.39 -19.68
CA ILE A 155 -1.95 -0.48 -20.84
C ILE A 155 -3.29 -0.09 -21.46
N LYS A 156 -4.31 0.14 -20.62
CA LYS A 156 -5.62 0.57 -21.10
C LYS A 156 -5.54 1.92 -21.83
N THR A 157 -4.86 2.91 -21.25
CA THR A 157 -4.73 4.24 -21.85
C THR A 157 -3.93 4.19 -23.14
N GLU A 158 -2.85 3.43 -23.19
CA GLU A 158 -2.05 3.20 -24.40
C GLU A 158 -2.87 2.52 -25.50
N SER A 159 -3.69 1.52 -25.16
CA SER A 159 -4.62 0.89 -26.11
C SER A 159 -5.60 1.92 -26.70
N GLN A 160 -6.22 2.75 -25.86
CA GLN A 160 -7.17 3.78 -26.30
C GLN A 160 -6.51 4.86 -27.17
N ILE A 161 -5.25 5.21 -26.88
CA ILE A 161 -4.47 6.12 -27.74
C ILE A 161 -4.11 5.43 -29.06
N GLY A 162 -3.74 4.14 -29.03
CA GLY A 162 -3.44 3.34 -30.21
C GLY A 162 -4.62 3.22 -31.17
N GLU A 163 -5.85 3.12 -30.65
CA GLU A 163 -7.09 3.12 -31.44
C GLU A 163 -7.29 4.40 -32.26
N LEU A 164 -6.65 5.52 -31.89
CA LEU A 164 -6.67 6.74 -32.69
C LEU A 164 -5.86 6.61 -33.99
N ASN A 165 -4.91 5.65 -34.04
CA ASN A 165 -4.05 5.34 -35.19
C ASN A 165 -3.31 6.56 -35.78
N LEU A 166 -2.97 7.56 -34.96
CA LEU A 166 -2.34 8.81 -35.42
C LEU A 166 -0.93 8.58 -36.00
N GLU A 167 -0.27 7.47 -35.62
CA GLU A 167 1.03 7.06 -36.17
C GLU A 167 0.99 6.89 -37.69
N ILE A 168 -0.17 6.64 -38.28
CA ILE A 168 -0.31 6.54 -39.72
C ILE A 168 0.13 7.82 -40.42
N LEU A 169 -0.05 8.99 -39.79
CA LEU A 169 0.30 10.31 -40.31
C LEU A 169 1.83 10.54 -40.40
N ASN A 170 2.64 9.60 -39.90
CA ASN A 170 4.09 9.59 -40.12
C ASN A 170 4.51 8.77 -41.35
N ASP A 171 3.58 8.07 -42.01
CA ASP A 171 3.86 7.17 -43.13
C ASP A 171 2.95 7.49 -44.32
N ALA A 172 3.55 8.00 -45.39
CA ALA A 172 2.79 8.43 -46.57
C ALA A 172 2.10 7.29 -47.30
N TYR A 173 2.69 6.09 -47.36
CA TYR A 173 2.04 4.94 -48.00
C TYR A 173 0.85 4.45 -47.18
N ARG A 174 1.02 4.35 -45.86
CA ARG A 174 -0.09 3.93 -45.00
C ARG A 174 -1.21 4.97 -45.01
N THR A 175 -0.88 6.26 -44.95
CA THR A 175 -1.87 7.34 -45.04
C THR A 175 -2.61 7.34 -46.38
N GLN A 176 -1.92 7.02 -47.48
CA GLN A 176 -2.56 6.92 -48.80
C GLN A 176 -3.46 5.68 -48.91
N ALA A 177 -3.06 4.56 -48.31
CA ALA A 177 -3.82 3.31 -48.33
C ALA A 177 -5.05 3.36 -47.41
N ASP A 178 -4.96 4.06 -46.28
CA ASP A 178 -6.04 4.27 -45.31
C ASP A 178 -6.15 5.76 -44.98
N PRO A 179 -7.02 6.50 -45.70
CA PRO A 179 -7.20 7.93 -45.50
C PRO A 179 -8.07 8.26 -44.27
N SER A 180 -8.60 7.27 -43.55
CA SER A 180 -9.61 7.48 -42.50
C SER A 180 -9.16 8.43 -41.39
N VAL A 181 -7.86 8.49 -41.10
CA VAL A 181 -7.30 9.43 -40.10
C VAL A 181 -7.23 10.86 -40.68
N VAL A 182 -6.92 11.00 -41.97
CA VAL A 182 -6.86 12.31 -42.66
C VAL A 182 -8.25 12.88 -42.92
N GLU A 183 -9.26 12.03 -43.04
CA GLU A 183 -10.67 12.43 -43.17
C GLU A 183 -11.28 12.91 -41.83
N ASP A 184 -10.75 12.45 -40.69
CA ASP A 184 -11.23 12.74 -39.33
C ASP A 184 -10.11 13.35 -38.47
N CYS A 185 -9.66 14.56 -38.81
CA CYS A 185 -8.58 15.23 -38.07
C CYS A 185 -8.95 15.61 -36.63
N GLU A 186 -10.24 15.68 -36.29
CA GLU A 186 -10.72 15.87 -34.92
C GLU A 186 -10.46 14.66 -34.03
N ARG A 187 -10.17 13.49 -34.61
CA ARG A 187 -9.74 12.29 -33.87
C ARG A 187 -8.56 12.55 -32.94
N ALA A 188 -7.62 13.41 -33.35
CA ALA A 188 -6.48 13.77 -32.53
C ALA A 188 -6.89 14.43 -31.20
N ASP A 189 -7.98 15.21 -31.19
CA ASP A 189 -8.48 15.86 -29.97
C ASP A 189 -9.01 14.87 -28.94
N LYS A 190 -9.43 13.66 -29.36
CA LYS A 190 -9.87 12.58 -28.47
C LYS A 190 -8.73 12.06 -27.59
N GLY A 191 -7.46 12.24 -27.99
CA GLY A 191 -6.29 11.84 -27.20
C GLY A 191 -6.04 12.72 -25.96
N LYS A 192 -6.38 14.00 -26.03
CA LYS A 192 -6.17 14.98 -24.94
C LYS A 192 -6.89 14.60 -23.63
N PRO A 193 -8.20 14.27 -23.62
CA PRO A 193 -8.85 13.82 -22.39
C PRO A 193 -8.29 12.49 -21.88
N LEU A 194 -7.85 11.57 -22.75
CA LEU A 194 -7.27 10.29 -22.33
C LEU A 194 -6.03 10.50 -21.45
N VAL A 195 -5.07 11.32 -21.89
CA VAL A 195 -3.82 11.57 -21.15
C VAL A 195 -4.05 12.40 -19.88
N ARG A 196 -4.98 13.37 -19.91
CA ARG A 196 -5.35 14.18 -18.74
C ARG A 196 -6.06 13.35 -17.68
N ASP A 197 -7.00 12.51 -18.09
CA ASP A 197 -7.75 11.67 -17.14
C ASP A 197 -6.87 10.55 -16.59
N PHE A 198 -5.94 10.02 -17.38
CA PHE A 198 -4.88 9.15 -16.86
C PHE A 198 -4.08 9.85 -15.76
N ALA A 199 -3.55 11.05 -16.01
CA ALA A 199 -2.80 11.79 -15.00
C ALA A 199 -3.62 12.05 -13.72
N LYS A 200 -4.88 12.46 -13.84
CA LYS A 200 -5.78 12.64 -12.69
C LYS A 200 -5.95 11.35 -11.88
N ARG A 201 -6.19 10.21 -12.56
CA ARG A 201 -6.34 8.90 -11.90
C ARG A 201 -5.07 8.49 -11.18
N GLN A 202 -3.90 8.69 -11.79
CA GLN A 202 -2.62 8.38 -11.19
C GLN A 202 -2.29 9.30 -10.00
N THR A 203 -2.53 10.62 -10.11
CA THR A 203 -2.36 11.56 -8.98
C THR A 203 -3.27 11.21 -7.80
N LYS A 204 -4.53 10.83 -8.07
CA LYS A 204 -5.43 10.35 -7.01
C LYS A 204 -4.91 9.08 -6.36
N ARG A 205 -4.52 8.08 -7.17
CA ARG A 205 -4.00 6.79 -6.68
C ARG A 205 -2.74 6.96 -5.84
N ALA A 206 -1.87 7.90 -6.23
CA ALA A 206 -0.71 8.32 -5.47
C ALA A 206 -1.07 8.92 -4.10
N ALA A 207 -2.07 9.79 -4.05
CA ALA A 207 -2.57 10.38 -2.80
C ALA A 207 -3.19 9.30 -1.90
N ASP A 208 -3.98 8.39 -2.48
CA ASP A 208 -4.60 7.28 -1.75
C ASP A 208 -3.54 6.31 -1.19
N LEU A 209 -2.45 6.06 -1.93
CA LEU A 209 -1.32 5.26 -1.46
C LEU A 209 -0.60 5.95 -0.27
N LYS A 210 -0.37 7.26 -0.37
CA LYS A 210 0.22 8.04 0.73
C LYS A 210 -0.67 8.00 1.97
N ALA A 211 -1.96 8.22 1.84
CA ALA A 211 -2.90 8.18 2.97
C ALA A 211 -2.94 6.79 3.62
N GLN A 212 -2.88 5.71 2.84
CA GLN A 212 -2.78 4.35 3.38
C GLN A 212 -1.48 4.14 4.17
N ALA A 213 -0.34 4.57 3.64
CA ALA A 213 0.94 4.51 4.34
C ALA A 213 0.95 5.37 5.63
N GLU A 214 0.30 6.53 5.63
CA GLU A 214 0.16 7.38 6.82
C GLU A 214 -0.73 6.75 7.89
N ALA A 215 -1.74 5.97 7.50
CA ALA A 215 -2.63 5.27 8.42
C ALA A 215 -2.03 3.98 9.01
N MET A 216 -0.93 3.46 8.44
CA MET A 216 -0.27 2.27 8.96
C MET A 216 0.38 2.56 10.32
N TRP A 217 0.17 1.64 11.26
CA TRP A 217 0.79 1.71 12.58
C TRP A 217 2.20 1.12 12.50
N LEU A 218 3.19 1.99 12.28
CA LEU A 218 4.60 1.64 12.12
C LEU A 218 5.46 2.49 13.08
N PRO A 219 6.66 2.02 13.47
CA PRO A 219 7.66 2.88 14.10
C PRO A 219 7.95 4.11 13.23
N GLU A 220 8.21 5.26 13.84
CA GLU A 220 8.35 6.54 13.11
C GLU A 220 9.40 6.46 11.98
N ALA A 221 10.56 5.86 12.25
CA ALA A 221 11.62 5.69 11.25
C ALA A 221 11.19 4.81 10.07
N ASP A 222 10.44 3.73 10.33
CA ASP A 222 9.94 2.83 9.29
C ASP A 222 8.79 3.48 8.49
N LYS A 223 7.95 4.28 9.16
CA LYS A 223 6.92 5.09 8.51
C LYS A 223 7.52 6.15 7.60
N GLU A 224 8.53 6.87 8.07
CA GLU A 224 9.25 7.85 7.26
C GLU A 224 9.89 7.20 6.03
N ALA A 225 10.54 6.04 6.21
CA ALA A 225 11.11 5.25 5.11
C ALA A 225 10.03 4.82 4.11
N LEU A 226 8.88 4.32 4.57
CA LEU A 226 7.75 3.93 3.71
C LEU A 226 7.19 5.12 2.94
N LEU A 227 6.95 6.26 3.60
CA LEU A 227 6.44 7.47 2.98
C LEU A 227 7.43 8.03 1.94
N LYS A 228 8.73 7.93 2.20
CA LYS A 228 9.78 8.27 1.23
C LYS A 228 9.69 7.36 0.00
N THR A 229 9.54 6.05 0.18
CA THR A 229 9.36 5.10 -0.93
C THR A 229 8.11 5.39 -1.74
N VAL A 230 6.97 5.68 -1.08
CA VAL A 230 5.71 6.08 -1.73
C VAL A 230 5.89 7.37 -2.53
N ALA A 231 6.50 8.40 -1.94
CA ALA A 231 6.76 9.66 -2.62
C ALA A 231 7.63 9.48 -3.87
N GLN A 232 8.64 8.60 -3.82
CA GLN A 232 9.51 8.29 -4.96
C GLN A 232 8.76 7.66 -6.13
N HIS A 233 7.86 6.71 -5.85
CA HIS A 233 7.24 5.88 -6.88
C HIS A 233 5.92 6.46 -7.41
N SER A 234 5.36 7.44 -6.70
CA SER A 234 4.06 8.02 -7.04
C SER A 234 4.11 9.06 -8.17
N GLY A 235 5.21 9.80 -8.34
CA GLY A 235 5.39 10.76 -9.45
C GLY A 235 4.33 11.87 -9.55
N ALA A 236 3.47 12.05 -8.54
CA ALA A 236 2.18 12.75 -8.62
C ALA A 236 2.27 14.18 -9.16
N ASN A 237 3.34 14.91 -8.81
CA ASN A 237 3.51 16.32 -9.20
C ASN A 237 3.85 16.50 -10.68
N ARG A 238 4.35 15.45 -11.37
CA ARG A 238 4.82 15.54 -12.76
C ARG A 238 3.84 15.00 -13.77
N LEU A 239 2.90 14.16 -13.33
CA LEU A 239 1.92 13.51 -14.21
C LEU A 239 1.03 14.54 -14.91
N THR A 240 0.64 15.61 -14.22
CA THR A 240 -0.14 16.71 -14.83
C THR A 240 0.67 17.45 -15.90
N GLU A 241 1.93 17.77 -15.62
CA GLU A 241 2.82 18.46 -16.57
C GLU A 241 3.07 17.59 -17.81
N GLN A 242 3.33 16.30 -17.61
CA GLN A 242 3.48 15.31 -18.68
C GLN A 242 2.21 15.19 -19.53
N ALA A 243 1.04 15.14 -18.91
CA ALA A 243 -0.23 15.08 -19.63
C ALA A 243 -0.49 16.33 -20.47
N GLU A 244 -0.11 17.52 -20.00
CA GLU A 244 -0.25 18.75 -20.79
C GLU A 244 0.72 18.79 -21.98
N ILE A 245 1.95 18.29 -21.84
CA ILE A 245 2.87 18.15 -22.97
C ILE A 245 2.33 17.15 -24.00
N GLN A 246 1.83 15.99 -23.55
CA GLN A 246 1.20 15.03 -24.46
C GLN A 246 -0.05 15.62 -25.14
N ALA A 247 -0.87 16.39 -24.42
CA ALA A 247 -2.02 17.08 -24.99
C ALA A 247 -1.62 18.05 -26.12
N LYS A 248 -0.51 18.79 -25.96
CA LYS A 248 0.07 19.61 -27.03
C LYS A 248 0.60 18.78 -28.20
N MET A 249 1.12 17.57 -27.96
CA MET A 249 1.52 16.69 -29.07
C MET A 249 0.31 16.27 -29.92
N PHE A 250 -0.88 16.09 -29.33
CA PHE A 250 -2.12 15.87 -30.07
C PHE A 250 -2.56 17.10 -30.89
N ASP A 251 -2.29 18.33 -30.42
CA ASP A 251 -2.47 19.53 -31.25
C ASP A 251 -1.61 19.48 -32.52
N GLU A 252 -0.33 19.12 -32.39
CA GLU A 252 0.56 19.00 -33.54
C GLU A 252 0.14 17.87 -34.48
N TRP A 253 -0.41 16.77 -33.96
CA TRP A 253 -1.01 15.72 -34.80
C TRP A 253 -2.21 16.22 -35.61
N ARG A 254 -3.09 17.01 -34.99
CA ARG A 254 -4.22 17.65 -35.69
C ARG A 254 -3.74 18.58 -36.80
N ILE A 255 -2.71 19.38 -36.54
CA ILE A 255 -2.13 20.28 -37.56
C ILE A 255 -1.60 19.47 -38.74
N ARG A 256 -0.79 18.43 -38.49
CA ARG A 256 -0.27 17.54 -39.55
C ARG A 256 -1.39 16.91 -40.36
N CYS A 257 -2.41 16.38 -39.69
CA CYS A 257 -3.58 15.82 -40.35
C CYS A 257 -4.26 16.84 -41.27
N THR A 258 -4.47 18.07 -40.79
CA THR A 258 -5.13 19.14 -41.54
C THR A 258 -4.33 19.54 -42.79
N ILE A 259 -2.99 19.52 -42.71
CA ILE A 259 -2.12 19.77 -43.87
C ILE A 259 -2.26 18.63 -44.89
N LEU A 260 -2.23 17.38 -44.43
CA LEU A 260 -2.40 16.20 -45.29
C LEU A 260 -3.80 16.14 -45.93
N GLN A 261 -4.84 16.62 -45.24
CA GLN A 261 -6.21 16.68 -45.75
C GLN A 261 -6.36 17.59 -46.97
N ARG A 262 -5.45 18.57 -47.16
CA ARG A 262 -5.44 19.44 -48.36
C ARG A 262 -5.09 18.68 -49.64
N GLY A 263 -4.56 17.45 -49.54
CA GLY A 263 -4.28 16.58 -50.69
C GLY A 263 -3.14 17.03 -51.59
N LYS A 264 -2.34 18.04 -51.21
CA LYS A 264 -1.21 18.54 -52.01
C LYS A 264 0.09 17.77 -51.74
N TRP A 265 0.01 16.45 -51.80
CA TRP A 265 1.14 15.55 -51.59
C TRP A 265 0.97 14.24 -52.35
N LYS A 266 2.06 13.50 -52.51
CA LYS A 266 2.09 12.12 -53.03
C LYS A 266 2.97 11.26 -52.14
N ALA A 267 2.65 9.98 -52.02
CA ALA A 267 3.52 9.04 -51.31
C ALA A 267 4.75 8.71 -52.16
N TRP A 268 5.91 8.69 -51.50
CA TRP A 268 7.14 8.13 -52.05
C TRP A 268 7.84 7.33 -50.95
N GLY A 269 7.54 6.04 -50.86
CA GLY A 269 7.90 5.30 -49.67
C GLY A 269 7.11 5.80 -48.45
N PRO A 270 7.71 5.82 -47.25
CA PRO A 270 7.09 6.41 -46.07
C PRO A 270 7.07 7.95 -46.11
N ILE A 271 7.66 8.58 -47.13
CA ILE A 271 7.86 10.03 -47.19
C ILE A 271 6.72 10.72 -47.95
N PHE A 272 6.23 11.82 -47.37
CA PHE A 272 5.29 12.72 -48.04
C PHE A 272 6.02 13.66 -49.00
N GLN A 273 5.81 13.50 -50.31
CA GLN A 273 6.26 14.46 -51.31
C GLN A 273 5.19 15.52 -51.52
N PHE A 274 5.34 16.67 -50.85
CA PHE A 274 4.44 17.81 -51.02
C PHE A 274 4.61 18.47 -52.39
N THR A 275 3.49 18.73 -53.06
CA THR A 275 3.43 19.49 -54.32
C THR A 275 3.26 20.99 -54.08
N SER A 276 3.02 21.39 -52.82
CA SER A 276 2.88 22.79 -52.40
C SER A 276 4.01 23.19 -51.44
N PRO A 277 4.79 24.25 -51.75
CA PRO A 277 5.85 24.74 -50.87
C PRO A 277 5.33 25.24 -49.51
N SER A 278 4.13 25.82 -49.46
CA SER A 278 3.53 26.29 -48.21
C SER A 278 3.15 25.14 -47.28
N ASP A 279 2.53 24.09 -47.83
CA ASP A 279 2.14 22.91 -47.03
C ASP A 279 3.38 22.16 -46.51
N LEU A 280 4.46 22.09 -47.32
CA LEU A 280 5.75 21.56 -46.86
C LEU A 280 6.33 22.38 -45.70
N ALA A 281 6.28 23.71 -45.80
CA ALA A 281 6.79 24.60 -44.75
C ALA A 281 5.98 24.46 -43.46
N GLU A 282 4.64 24.43 -43.55
CA GLU A 282 3.76 24.19 -42.40
C GLU A 282 4.01 22.81 -41.76
N MET A 283 4.17 21.76 -42.58
CA MET A 283 4.43 20.40 -42.10
C MET A 283 5.77 20.31 -41.34
N ARG A 284 6.81 21.00 -41.83
CA ARG A 284 8.11 21.08 -41.14
C ARG A 284 8.00 21.75 -39.78
N VAL A 285 7.30 22.88 -39.69
CA VAL A 285 7.08 23.59 -38.41
C VAL A 285 6.35 22.69 -37.42
N ALA A 286 5.28 22.01 -37.85
CA ALA A 286 4.56 21.07 -36.99
C ALA A 286 5.43 19.87 -36.57
N ALA A 287 6.31 19.41 -37.46
CA ALA A 287 7.25 18.32 -37.17
C ALA A 287 8.31 18.71 -36.13
N GLU A 288 8.88 19.90 -36.26
CA GLU A 288 9.84 20.47 -35.32
C GLU A 288 9.22 20.68 -33.94
N ARG A 289 8.00 21.23 -33.88
CA ARG A 289 7.27 21.44 -32.62
C ARG A 289 6.95 20.12 -31.90
N HIS A 290 6.43 19.13 -32.62
CA HIS A 290 6.20 17.81 -32.05
C HIS A 290 7.48 17.16 -31.52
N THR A 291 8.60 17.33 -32.25
CA THR A 291 9.91 16.84 -31.79
C THR A 291 10.38 17.56 -30.54
N ALA A 292 10.22 18.89 -30.46
CA ALA A 292 10.56 19.68 -29.28
C ALA A 292 9.74 19.25 -28.05
N LEU A 293 8.43 19.05 -28.22
CA LEU A 293 7.54 18.53 -27.17
C LEU A 293 7.96 17.13 -26.71
N ARG A 294 8.37 16.24 -27.63
CA ARG A 294 8.87 14.92 -27.28
C ARG A 294 10.18 14.98 -26.49
N ILE A 295 11.07 15.92 -26.80
CA ILE A 295 12.30 16.15 -26.03
C ILE A 295 11.96 16.64 -24.62
N GLU A 296 11.04 17.60 -24.49
CA GLU A 296 10.54 18.11 -23.21
C GLU A 296 9.93 16.98 -22.35
N TYR A 297 9.06 16.17 -22.96
CA TYR A 297 8.48 14.99 -22.34
C TYR A 297 9.54 14.00 -21.83
N ASN A 298 10.52 13.66 -22.67
CA ASN A 298 11.60 12.75 -22.31
C ASN A 298 12.52 13.35 -21.23
N ALA A 299 12.71 14.67 -21.18
CA ALA A 299 13.49 15.33 -20.14
C ALA A 299 12.81 15.19 -18.77
N LEU A 300 11.48 15.34 -18.70
CA LEU A 300 10.71 15.12 -17.47
C LEU A 300 10.78 13.65 -17.02
N PHE A 301 10.66 12.71 -17.96
CA PHE A 301 10.78 11.28 -17.67
C PHE A 301 12.19 10.92 -17.17
N GLY A 302 13.23 11.40 -17.86
CA GLY A 302 14.62 11.18 -17.46
C GLY A 302 14.98 11.80 -16.11
N LYS A 303 14.39 12.95 -15.75
CA LYS A 303 14.52 13.53 -14.41
C LYS A 303 13.89 12.64 -13.35
N ALA A 304 12.71 12.06 -13.62
CA ALA A 304 12.05 11.11 -12.72
C ALA A 304 12.89 9.85 -12.49
N LEU A 305 13.42 9.25 -13.56
CA LEU A 305 14.30 8.08 -13.45
C LEU A 305 15.56 8.37 -12.65
N ARG A 306 16.20 9.52 -12.87
CA ARG A 306 17.40 9.90 -12.11
C ARG A 306 17.11 10.09 -10.62
N GLU A 307 15.97 10.66 -10.26
CA GLU A 307 15.60 10.84 -8.85
C GLU A 307 15.30 9.50 -8.18
N VAL A 308 14.58 8.60 -8.84
CA VAL A 308 14.34 7.24 -8.34
C VAL A 308 15.69 6.50 -8.16
N ASN A 309 16.58 6.57 -9.16
CA ASN A 309 17.88 5.90 -9.12
C ASN A 309 18.85 6.49 -8.08
N ALA A 310 18.93 7.82 -7.96
CA ALA A 310 19.78 8.50 -6.98
C ALA A 310 19.37 8.15 -5.54
N LEU A 311 18.08 7.96 -5.30
CA LEU A 311 17.56 7.62 -3.99
C LEU A 311 17.66 6.11 -3.68
N ASN A 312 17.54 5.23 -4.68
CA ASN A 312 17.82 3.79 -4.52
C ASN A 312 19.29 3.53 -4.16
N MET A 313 20.23 4.35 -4.66
CA MET A 313 21.63 4.29 -4.24
C MET A 313 21.84 4.74 -2.78
N GLY A 314 20.96 5.60 -2.24
CA GLY A 314 21.00 6.03 -0.83
C GLY A 314 20.25 5.10 0.15
N LEU A 315 19.39 4.20 -0.35
CA LEU A 315 18.67 3.19 0.45
C LEU A 315 19.43 1.87 0.59
N ARG A 316 20.53 1.68 -0.14
CA ARG A 316 21.56 0.68 0.18
C ARG A 316 22.33 1.13 1.43
N MET A 317 21.70 1.09 2.59
CA MET A 317 22.42 1.11 3.86
C MET A 317 22.84 -0.32 4.25
N PRO A 318 23.99 -0.48 4.92
CA PRO A 318 24.61 -1.77 5.27
C PRO A 318 23.78 -2.63 6.22
#